data_AF-A0A5S9M900-F1
#
_entry.id   AF-A0A5S9M900-F1
#
_cell.length_a   1.000
_cell.length_b   1.000
_cell.length_c   1.000
_cell.angle_alpha   90.00
_cell.angle_beta   90.00
_cell.angle_gamma   90.00
#
_symmetry.space_group_name_H-M   'P 1'
#
loop_
_entity.id
_entity.type
_entity.pdbx_description
1 polymer ?
#
loop_
_entity_poly.entity_id
_entity_poly.type
_entity_poly.pdbx_seq_one_letter_code
_entity_poly.pdbx_strand_id
1 'polypeptide(L)'
;MIHPYLVYETYKQLIADEAISISFDEAVTKFGKSVTEGVVKVMSKVGISTVQSYRGAQIFEAVGISEDVIQAYFTGTASQLGGIDLDTIAHEAKTPP
;
A
#
# COMPACT_ATOMS: atom_id res chain seq x y z
N MET A 1 3.14 10.48 6.64
CA MET A 1 2.91 9.28 7.48
C MET A 1 1.54 8.72 7.11
N ILE A 2 1.35 7.40 7.19
CA ILE A 2 0.08 6.76 6.82
C ILE A 2 -0.72 6.51 8.09
N HIS A 3 -1.97 6.97 8.13
CA HIS A 3 -2.93 6.64 9.18
C HIS A 3 -4.03 5.75 8.58
N PRO A 4 -4.07 4.44 8.88
CA PRO A 4 -4.97 3.49 8.24
C PRO A 4 -6.36 3.52 8.90
N TYR A 5 -7.03 4.68 8.83
CA TYR A 5 -8.31 4.94 9.50
C TYR A 5 -9.37 3.90 9.16
N LEU A 6 -9.50 3.54 7.88
CA LEU A 6 -10.53 2.61 7.43
C LEU A 6 -10.32 1.20 8.01
N VAL A 7 -9.07 0.76 8.16
CA VAL A 7 -8.75 -0.53 8.78
C VAL A 7 -9.20 -0.55 10.24
N TYR A 8 -9.02 0.56 10.96
CA TYR A 8 -9.45 0.68 12.35
C TYR A 8 -10.97 0.67 12.47
N GLU A 9 -11.69 1.36 11.58
CA GLU A 9 -13.14 1.29 11.53
C GLU A 9 -13.62 -0.13 11.19
N THR A 10 -12.95 -0.83 10.27
CA THR A 10 -13.24 -2.25 9.99
C THR A 10 -13.06 -3.13 11.23
N TYR A 11 -11.99 -2.94 12.01
CA TYR A 11 -11.82 -3.71 13.25
C TYR A 11 -12.90 -3.40 14.28
N LYS A 12 -13.32 -2.14 14.43
CA LYS A 12 -14.44 -1.78 15.32
C LYS A 12 -15.71 -2.50 14.90
N GLN A 13 -16.01 -2.51 13.61
CA GLN A 13 -17.18 -3.20 13.06
C GLN A 13 -17.10 -4.70 13.30
N LEU A 14 -15.98 -5.34 13.01
CA LEU A 14 -15.80 -6.79 13.22
C LEU A 14 -15.88 -7.21 14.70
N ILE A 15 -15.45 -6.34 15.62
CA ILE A 15 -15.60 -6.58 17.07
C ILE A 15 -17.07 -6.41 17.48
N ALA A 16 -17.74 -5.38 16.97
CA ALA A 16 -19.16 -5.14 17.24
C ALA A 16 -20.05 -6.26 16.71
N ASP A 17 -19.68 -6.85 15.57
CA ASP A 17 -20.35 -8.00 14.95
C ASP A 17 -19.95 -9.35 15.59
N GLU A 18 -19.14 -9.34 16.67
CA GLU A 18 -18.59 -10.52 17.36
C GLU A 18 -17.80 -11.49 16.45
N ALA A 19 -17.43 -11.06 15.24
CA ALA A 19 -16.66 -11.84 14.28
C ALA A 19 -15.21 -12.06 14.73
N ILE A 20 -14.68 -11.17 15.59
CA ILE A 20 -13.37 -11.31 16.23
C ILE A 20 -13.46 -11.04 17.74
N SER A 21 -12.82 -11.89 18.53
CA SER A 21 -12.89 -11.84 20.00
C SER A 21 -11.62 -11.26 20.63
N ILE A 22 -11.22 -10.07 20.18
CA ILE A 22 -10.10 -9.29 20.76
C ILE A 22 -10.55 -7.86 21.03
N SER A 23 -9.87 -7.16 21.94
CA SER A 23 -10.16 -5.74 22.16
C SER A 23 -9.70 -4.89 20.97
N PHE A 24 -10.30 -3.70 20.81
CA PHE A 24 -9.91 -2.77 19.77
C PHE A 24 -8.43 -2.35 19.90
N ASP A 25 -7.97 -2.05 21.11
CA ASP A 25 -6.57 -1.70 21.38
C ASP A 25 -5.60 -2.84 21.03
N GLU A 26 -6.00 -4.09 21.30
CA GLU A 26 -5.23 -5.26 20.92
C GLU A 26 -5.16 -5.41 19.39
N ALA A 27 -6.28 -5.22 18.68
CA ALA A 27 -6.35 -5.28 17.23
C ALA A 27 -5.43 -4.21 16.58
N VAL A 28 -5.49 -2.97 17.06
CA VAL A 28 -4.65 -1.86 16.58
C VAL A 28 -3.16 -2.16 16.82
N THR A 29 -2.82 -2.65 18.01
CA THR A 29 -1.44 -2.98 18.38
C THR A 29 -0.88 -4.11 17.52
N LYS A 30 -1.65 -5.20 17.35
CA LYS A 30 -1.27 -6.33 16.49
C LYS A 30 -1.11 -5.90 15.03
N PHE A 31 -2.07 -5.13 14.50
CA PHE A 31 -2.00 -4.61 13.13
C PHE A 31 -0.74 -3.75 12.93
N GLY A 32 -0.48 -2.79 13.83
CA GLY A 32 0.69 -1.92 13.77
C GLY A 32 2.00 -2.71 13.78
N LYS A 33 2.11 -3.73 14.64
CA LYS A 33 3.27 -4.63 14.69
C LYS A 33 3.44 -5.40 13.38
N SER A 34 2.39 -6.06 12.89
CA SER A 34 2.45 -6.88 11.68
C SER A 34 2.79 -6.07 10.43
N VAL A 35 2.22 -4.87 10.27
CA VAL A 35 2.57 -3.99 9.15
C VAL A 35 4.00 -3.49 9.26
N THR A 36 4.47 -3.15 10.46
CA THR A 36 5.86 -2.74 10.69
C THR A 36 6.84 -3.85 10.31
N GLU A 37 6.60 -5.08 10.76
CA GLU A 37 7.40 -6.25 10.40
C GLU A 37 7.38 -6.52 8.89
N GLY A 38 6.22 -6.36 8.25
CA GLY A 38 6.06 -6.48 6.80
C GLY A 38 6.90 -5.47 6.03
N VAL A 39 6.86 -4.20 6.41
CA VAL A 39 7.64 -3.13 5.77
C VAL A 39 9.14 -3.37 5.96
N VAL A 40 9.57 -3.71 7.19
CA VAL A 40 10.98 -4.03 7.47
C VAL A 40 11.46 -5.23 6.64
N LYS A 41 10.62 -6.25 6.45
CA LYS A 41 10.92 -7.41 5.62
C LYS A 41 11.05 -7.06 4.13
N VAL A 42 10.25 -6.13 3.61
CA VAL A 42 10.41 -5.65 2.24
C VAL A 42 11.71 -4.86 2.09
N MET A 43 12.00 -3.95 3.03
CA MET A 43 13.23 -3.15 3.02
C MET A 43 14.50 -4.02 3.09
N SER A 44 14.49 -5.08 3.90
CA SER A 44 15.66 -5.94 4.07
C SER A 44 15.99 -6.77 2.83
N LYS A 45 15.00 -7.09 1.97
CA LYS A 45 15.23 -7.80 0.69
C LYS A 45 16.07 -6.98 -0.29
N VAL A 46 15.96 -5.66 -0.23
CA VAL A 46 16.63 -4.71 -1.13
C VAL A 46 17.82 -4.02 -0.48
N GLY A 47 18.22 -4.46 0.72
CA GLY A 47 19.41 -3.97 1.42
C GLY A 47 19.26 -2.58 2.04
N ILE A 48 18.04 -2.06 2.18
CA ILE A 48 17.80 -0.77 2.85
C ILE A 48 17.59 -0.98 4.35
N SER A 49 18.36 -0.24 5.16
CA SER A 49 18.31 -0.31 6.62
C SER A 49 17.56 0.87 7.29
N THR A 50 17.20 1.92 6.55
CA THR A 50 16.49 3.08 7.10
C THR A 50 15.23 3.44 6.30
N VAL A 51 14.16 3.81 7.02
CA VAL A 51 12.89 4.19 6.39
C VAL A 51 13.03 5.45 5.52
N GLN A 52 13.93 6.36 5.88
CA GLN A 52 14.20 7.58 5.12
C GLN A 52 14.74 7.27 3.72
N SER A 53 15.71 6.36 3.62
CA SER A 53 16.25 5.93 2.33
C SER A 53 15.20 5.17 1.50
N TYR A 54 14.34 4.36 2.14
CA TYR A 54 13.30 3.62 1.45
C TYR A 54 12.25 4.52 0.77
N ARG A 55 11.83 5.61 1.44
CA ARG A 55 10.79 6.51 0.93
C ARG A 55 11.16 7.21 -0.39
N GLY A 56 12.44 7.49 -0.62
CA GLY A 56 12.92 8.20 -1.82
C GLY A 56 13.43 7.28 -2.93
N ALA A 57 13.65 5.99 -2.64
CA ALA A 57 14.36 5.10 -3.54
C ALA A 57 13.49 4.49 -4.66
N GLN A 58 12.16 4.70 -4.64
CA GLN A 58 11.21 4.17 -5.65
C GLN A 58 11.49 2.70 -6.01
N ILE A 59 11.66 1.85 -5.01
CA ILE A 59 12.09 0.45 -5.22
C ILE A 59 10.90 -0.42 -5.61
N PHE A 60 10.45 -0.23 -6.85
CA PHE A 60 9.46 -1.03 -7.54
C PHE A 60 9.62 -0.83 -9.06
N GLU A 61 9.04 -1.75 -9.83
CA GLU A 61 8.89 -1.63 -11.28
C GLU A 61 7.39 -1.56 -11.58
N ALA A 62 6.99 -0.62 -12.43
CA ALA A 62 5.61 -0.52 -12.88
C ALA A 62 5.40 -1.38 -14.13
N VAL A 63 4.42 -2.27 -14.08
CA VAL A 63 4.09 -3.17 -15.19
C VAL A 63 2.64 -2.92 -15.62
N GLY A 64 2.42 -2.69 -16.91
CA GLY A 64 1.08 -2.51 -17.47
C GLY A 64 0.47 -1.13 -17.21
N ILE A 65 1.27 -0.12 -16.88
CA ILE A 65 0.85 1.28 -16.75
C ILE A 65 1.48 2.07 -17.89
N SER A 66 0.70 2.95 -18.52
CA SER A 66 1.19 3.80 -19.61
C SER A 66 2.36 4.70 -19.18
N GLU A 67 3.30 4.93 -20.10
CA GLU A 67 4.46 5.78 -19.87
C GLU A 67 4.04 7.21 -19.47
N ASP A 68 2.98 7.75 -20.07
CA ASP A 68 2.47 9.08 -19.74
C ASP A 68 2.05 9.20 -18.27
N VAL A 69 1.42 8.17 -17.71
CA VAL A 69 1.05 8.11 -16.29
C VAL A 69 2.29 7.98 -15.40
N ILE A 70 3.26 7.16 -15.80
CA ILE A 70 4.53 7.02 -15.07
C ILE A 70 5.29 8.35 -15.06
N GLN A 71 5.43 9.03 -16.20
CA GLN A 71 6.14 10.29 -16.27
C GLN A 71 5.47 11.40 -15.47
N ALA A 72 4.14 11.44 -15.45
CA ALA A 72 3.38 12.46 -14.72
C ALA A 72 3.36 12.25 -13.19
N TYR A 73 3.27 11.01 -12.71
CA TYR A 73 2.97 10.72 -11.30
C TYR A 73 3.99 9.83 -10.58
N PHE A 74 4.83 9.11 -11.32
CA PHE A 74 5.84 8.17 -10.80
C PHE A 74 7.19 8.33 -11.50
N THR A 75 7.57 9.57 -11.84
CA THR A 75 8.75 9.89 -12.65
C THR A 75 10.00 9.16 -12.13
N GLY A 76 10.77 8.55 -13.03
CA GLY A 76 11.97 7.79 -12.68
C GLY A 76 11.73 6.32 -12.32
N THR A 77 10.47 5.87 -12.27
CA THR A 77 10.14 4.45 -12.10
C THR A 77 10.35 3.69 -13.41
N ALA A 78 10.99 2.53 -13.35
CA ALA A 78 11.11 1.65 -14.50
C ALA A 78 9.73 1.12 -14.93
N SER A 79 9.41 1.20 -16.22
CA SER A 79 8.22 0.58 -16.81
C SER A 79 8.52 0.05 -18.21
N GLN A 80 8.86 -1.24 -18.31
CA GLN A 80 9.25 -1.84 -19.59
C GLN A 80 8.04 -2.26 -20.45
N LEU A 81 6.90 -2.49 -19.81
CA LEU A 81 5.66 -2.87 -20.45
C LEU A 81 4.62 -1.78 -20.19
N GLY A 82 4.35 -0.98 -21.21
CA GLY A 82 3.27 0.00 -21.17
C GLY A 82 1.90 -0.67 -20.97
N GLY A 83 0.89 0.12 -20.66
CA GLY A 83 -0.47 -0.40 -20.52
C GLY A 83 -1.49 0.70 -20.32
N ILE A 84 -2.30 0.58 -19.26
CA ILE A 84 -3.51 1.39 -19.10
C ILE A 84 -3.19 2.86 -18.84
N ASP A 85 -4.04 3.73 -19.37
CA ASP A 85 -3.99 5.17 -19.19
C ASP A 85 -4.78 5.62 -17.95
N LEU A 86 -4.72 6.92 -17.65
CA LEU A 86 -5.38 7.49 -16.49
C LEU A 86 -6.91 7.35 -16.56
N ASP A 87 -7.48 7.44 -17.77
CA ASP A 87 -8.93 7.30 -17.99
C ASP A 87 -9.40 5.87 -17.69
N THR A 88 -8.63 4.87 -18.11
CA THR A 88 -8.89 3.46 -17.81
C THR A 88 -8.78 3.19 -16.31
N ILE A 89 -7.74 3.70 -15.64
CA ILE A 89 -7.60 3.60 -14.17
C ILE A 89 -8.82 4.23 -13.47
N ALA A 90 -9.26 5.40 -13.93
CA ALA A 90 -10.41 6.10 -13.37
C ALA A 90 -11.74 5.37 -13.61
N HIS A 91 -11.87 4.66 -14.73
CA HIS A 91 -13.01 3.81 -15.02
C HIS A 91 -13.07 2.62 -14.05
N GLU A 92 -11.97 1.87 -13.92
CA GLU A 92 -11.89 0.72 -13.00
C GLU A 92 -12.10 1.10 -11.53
N ALA A 93 -11.60 2.27 -11.11
CA ALA A 93 -11.83 2.74 -9.74
C ALA A 93 -13.31 3.05 -9.43
N LYS A 94 -14.12 3.39 -10.43
CA LYS A 94 -15.56 3.67 -10.28
C LYS A 94 -16.41 2.42 -10.41
N THR A 95 -15.98 1.49 -11.26
CA THR A 95 -16.61 0.19 -11.48
C THR A 95 -15.60 -0.90 -11.17
N PRO A 96 -15.29 -1.12 -9.88
CA PRO A 96 -14.47 -2.26 -9.49
C PRO A 96 -15.20 -3.56 -9.90
N PRO A 97 -14.45 -4.62 -10.24
CA PRO A 97 -15.01 -5.92 -10.62
C PRO A 97 -15.85 -6.56 -9.50
#